data_AF-A0A973XAK3-F1
#
_entry.id   AF-A0A973XAK3-F1
#
_cell.length_a   1.000
_cell.length_b   1.000
_cell.length_c   1.000
_cell.angle_alpha   90.00
_cell.angle_beta   90.00
_cell.angle_gamma   90.00
#
_symmetry.space_group_name_H-M   'P 1'
#
loop_
_entity.id
_entity.type
_entity.pdbx_description
1 polymer ?
#
loop_
_entity_poly.entity_id
_entity_poly.type
_entity_poly.pdbx_seq_one_letter_code
_entity_poly.pdbx_strand_id
1 'polypeptide(L)'
;MKTIRKSAKLANVCYDIRGPIMDRARQMEEEGQKIIKLNIGNLAVFGFDAPEEIQQDMIRNLPNSAGYSDSKGIFAARKAVMHETQKQGIKGVALEDIYLGNGASELIVMATNGLLDDGDELLLPAPDYPLWTAAASLSGGTPVHYR
;
A
#
# COMPACT_ATOMS: atom_id res chain seq x y z
N MET A 1 26.65 -21.26 -16.12
CA MET A 1 25.35 -20.93 -15.50
C MET A 1 24.74 -19.77 -16.27
N LYS A 2 23.48 -19.85 -16.73
CA LYS A 2 22.83 -18.75 -17.47
C LYS A 2 22.41 -17.68 -16.47
N THR A 3 22.83 -16.43 -16.70
CA THR A 3 22.44 -15.31 -15.83
C THR A 3 20.96 -14.98 -16.07
N ILE A 4 20.16 -14.98 -15.01
CA ILE A 4 18.75 -14.57 -15.05
C ILE A 4 18.70 -13.11 -14.61
N ARG A 5 18.25 -12.22 -15.50
CA ARG A 5 18.08 -10.78 -15.20
C ARG A 5 16.65 -10.49 -14.77
N LYS A 6 16.46 -9.42 -14.00
CA LYS A 6 15.12 -8.88 -13.71
C LYS A 6 14.40 -8.51 -15.02
N SER A 7 13.07 -8.57 -15.00
CA SER A 7 12.24 -8.07 -16.11
C SER A 7 12.54 -6.60 -16.41
N ALA A 8 12.46 -6.21 -17.67
CA ALA A 8 12.65 -4.82 -18.10
C ALA A 8 11.68 -3.85 -17.44
N LYS A 9 10.46 -4.31 -17.07
CA LYS A 9 9.46 -3.50 -16.33
C LYS A 9 9.97 -3.00 -14.97
N LEU A 10 10.95 -3.69 -14.37
CA LEU A 10 11.55 -3.30 -13.10
C LEU A 10 12.76 -2.36 -13.26
N ALA A 11 13.06 -1.87 -14.47
CA ALA A 11 14.22 -1.00 -14.70
C ALA A 11 14.07 0.34 -13.95
N ASN A 12 12.86 0.91 -13.94
CA ASN A 12 12.56 2.24 -13.40
C ASN A 12 11.76 2.21 -12.10
N VAL A 13 11.60 1.04 -11.49
CA VAL A 13 10.85 0.87 -10.24
C VAL A 13 11.79 1.09 -9.05
N CYS A 14 11.62 2.20 -8.34
CA CYS A 14 12.38 2.54 -7.13
C CYS A 14 11.42 2.72 -5.94
N TYR A 15 11.51 1.81 -4.96
CA TYR A 15 10.78 1.90 -3.69
C TYR A 15 11.77 1.74 -2.53
N ASP A 16 12.64 2.74 -2.38
CA ASP A 16 13.86 2.63 -1.57
C ASP A 16 13.68 3.01 -0.09
N ILE A 17 12.46 2.97 0.44
CA ILE A 17 12.22 3.09 1.89
C ILE A 17 12.98 1.99 2.66
N ARG A 18 13.36 0.89 1.97
CA ARG A 18 14.19 -0.21 2.47
C ARG A 18 15.48 -0.42 1.68
N GLY A 19 16.07 0.65 1.16
CA GLY A 19 17.29 0.62 0.35
C GLY A 19 18.60 0.49 1.16
N PRO A 20 19.76 0.80 0.54
CA PRO A 20 21.10 0.60 1.13
C PRO A 20 21.32 1.28 2.49
N ILE A 21 20.60 2.38 2.76
CA ILE A 21 20.65 3.07 4.05
C ILE A 21 20.11 2.16 5.17
N MET A 22 19.04 1.40 4.89
CA MET A 22 18.49 0.45 5.86
C MET A 22 19.42 -0.75 6.07
N ASP A 23 20.14 -1.19 5.04
CA ASP A 23 21.16 -2.24 5.19
C ASP A 23 22.29 -1.77 6.11
N ARG A 24 22.78 -0.52 5.93
CA ARG A 24 23.79 0.04 6.82
C ARG A 24 23.26 0.25 8.25
N ALA A 25 22.03 0.73 8.39
CA ALA A 25 21.39 0.87 9.71
C ALA A 25 21.31 -0.48 10.43
N ARG A 26 20.91 -1.55 9.73
CA ARG A 26 20.89 -2.92 10.27
C ARG A 26 22.29 -3.38 10.69
N GLN A 27 23.31 -3.15 9.86
CA GLN A 27 24.69 -3.49 10.22
C GLN A 27 25.15 -2.77 11.49
N MET A 28 24.83 -1.49 11.64
CA MET A 28 25.17 -0.73 12.85
C MET A 28 24.43 -1.27 14.08
N GLU A 29 23.17 -1.68 13.93
CA GLU A 29 22.42 -2.37 15.00
C GLU A 29 23.07 -3.70 15.40
N GLU A 30 23.51 -4.49 14.43
CA GLU A 30 24.25 -5.76 14.65
C GLU A 30 25.60 -5.53 15.35
N GLU A 31 26.25 -4.39 15.08
CA GLU A 31 27.45 -3.92 15.78
C GLU A 31 27.15 -3.41 17.22
N GLY A 32 25.90 -3.46 17.67
CA GLY A 32 25.45 -3.08 19.01
C GLY A 32 25.07 -1.60 19.16
N GLN A 33 25.01 -0.85 18.06
CA GLN A 33 24.64 0.56 18.10
C GLN A 33 23.12 0.72 18.17
N LYS A 34 22.65 1.65 19.00
CA LYS A 34 21.23 2.01 19.05
C LYS A 34 20.91 3.02 17.95
N ILE A 35 20.13 2.60 16.95
CA ILE A 35 19.68 3.47 15.85
C ILE A 35 18.26 3.97 16.13
N ILE A 36 18.06 5.29 16.06
CA ILE A 36 16.72 5.90 16.10
C ILE A 36 16.22 6.04 14.66
N LYS A 37 15.22 5.24 14.29
CA LYS A 37 14.66 5.20 12.94
C LYS A 37 13.48 6.16 12.82
N LEU A 38 13.67 7.27 12.10
CA LEU A 38 12.63 8.28 11.81
C LEU A 38 12.19 8.25 10.33
N ASN A 39 12.44 7.14 9.64
CA ASN A 39 12.26 7.01 8.19
C ASN A 39 10.98 6.26 7.78
N ILE A 40 10.30 5.56 8.70
CA ILE A 40 9.09 4.79 8.41
C ILE A 40 7.97 5.25 9.34
N GLY A 41 6.80 5.54 8.77
CA GLY A 41 5.57 5.84 9.50
C GLY A 41 4.91 4.60 10.13
N ASN A 42 5.69 3.71 10.76
CA ASN A 42 5.16 2.56 11.47
C ASN A 42 4.84 2.97 12.91
N LEU A 43 3.58 3.20 13.22
CA LEU A 43 3.16 3.74 14.52
C LEU A 43 3.48 2.79 15.70
N ALA A 44 3.41 1.48 15.49
CA ALA A 44 3.59 0.50 16.55
C ALA A 44 4.97 0.58 17.23
N VAL A 45 6.04 0.90 16.49
CA VAL A 45 7.39 1.02 17.09
C VAL A 45 7.55 2.25 17.98
N PHE A 46 6.59 3.17 17.94
CA PHE A 46 6.51 4.35 18.79
C PHE A 46 5.47 4.22 19.92
N GLY A 47 4.93 3.02 20.16
CA GLY A 47 4.00 2.75 21.26
C GLY A 47 2.55 3.16 20.98
N PHE A 48 2.18 3.32 19.71
CA PHE A 48 0.79 3.50 19.32
C PHE A 48 0.15 2.14 19.02
N ASP A 49 -0.68 1.68 19.95
CA ASP A 49 -1.45 0.46 19.79
C ASP A 49 -2.79 0.71 19.08
N ALA A 50 -3.34 -0.36 18.49
CA ALA A 50 -4.70 -0.31 17.98
C ALA A 50 -5.71 -0.13 19.14
N PRO A 51 -6.78 0.64 18.96
CA PRO A 51 -7.85 0.76 19.96
C PRO A 51 -8.40 -0.61 20.40
N GLU A 52 -8.76 -0.73 21.68
CA GLU A 52 -9.17 -2.00 22.29
C GLU A 52 -10.39 -2.61 21.59
N GLU A 53 -11.34 -1.76 21.19
CA GLU A 53 -12.55 -2.17 20.47
C GLU A 53 -12.22 -2.88 19.14
N ILE A 54 -11.19 -2.44 18.42
CA ILE A 54 -10.75 -3.08 17.18
C ILE A 54 -10.17 -4.46 17.49
N GLN A 55 -9.37 -4.56 18.55
CA GLN A 55 -8.77 -5.83 18.95
C GLN A 55 -9.84 -6.85 19.38
N GLN A 56 -10.81 -6.42 20.18
CA GLN A 56 -11.92 -7.27 20.65
C GLN A 56 -12.80 -7.74 19.49
N ASP A 57 -13.16 -6.85 18.56
CA ASP A 57 -13.96 -7.21 17.38
C ASP A 57 -13.21 -8.18 16.46
N MET A 58 -11.89 -8.01 16.28
CA MET A 58 -11.07 -8.97 15.54
C MET A 58 -11.07 -10.35 16.20
N ILE A 59 -10.84 -10.44 17.52
CA ILE A 59 -10.86 -11.70 18.27
C ILE A 59 -12.22 -12.38 18.14
N ARG A 60 -13.30 -11.61 18.28
CA ARG A 60 -14.68 -12.12 18.20
C ARG A 60 -15.01 -12.69 16.83
N ASN A 61 -14.53 -12.08 15.76
CA ASN A 61 -14.83 -12.50 14.39
C ASN A 61 -13.87 -13.57 13.84
N LEU A 62 -12.69 -13.74 14.45
CA LEU A 62 -11.64 -14.67 14.00
C LEU A 62 -12.12 -16.11 13.75
N PRO A 63 -12.97 -16.74 14.60
CA PRO A 63 -13.45 -18.10 14.34
C PRO A 63 -14.25 -18.25 13.04
N ASN A 64 -14.89 -17.16 12.59
CA ASN A 64 -15.75 -17.14 11.41
C ASN A 64 -15.08 -16.53 10.16
N SER A 65 -13.77 -16.24 10.22
CA SER A 65 -13.05 -15.53 9.14
C SER A 65 -12.09 -16.41 8.34
N ALA A 66 -12.11 -17.73 8.52
CA ALA A 66 -11.16 -18.64 7.87
C ALA A 66 -11.45 -18.90 6.38
N GLY A 67 -12.70 -18.74 5.95
CA GLY A 67 -13.12 -18.94 4.56
C GLY A 67 -12.86 -17.73 3.68
N TYR A 68 -12.77 -17.97 2.36
CA TYR A 68 -12.74 -16.87 1.39
C TYR A 68 -14.03 -16.04 1.47
N SER A 69 -13.88 -14.72 1.42
CA SER A 69 -15.00 -13.79 1.24
C SER A 69 -15.28 -13.52 -0.23
N ASP A 70 -16.28 -12.69 -0.49
CA ASP A 70 -16.45 -12.01 -1.77
C ASP A 70 -15.15 -11.29 -2.19
N SER A 71 -14.87 -11.24 -3.49
CA SER A 71 -13.63 -10.67 -4.04
C SER A 71 -13.49 -9.17 -3.81
N LYS A 72 -14.60 -8.44 -3.60
CA LYS A 72 -14.57 -7.02 -3.21
C LYS A 72 -14.43 -6.83 -1.70
N GLY A 73 -14.50 -7.92 -0.93
CA GLY A 73 -14.43 -7.93 0.52
C GLY A 73 -15.79 -8.09 1.22
N ILE A 74 -15.72 -8.25 2.54
CA ILE A 74 -16.89 -8.54 3.38
C ILE A 74 -17.93 -7.40 3.34
N PHE A 75 -19.21 -7.77 3.22
CA PHE A 75 -20.31 -6.82 3.07
C PHE A 75 -20.37 -5.78 4.19
N ALA A 76 -20.20 -6.21 5.44
CA ALA A 76 -20.27 -5.31 6.60
C ALA A 76 -19.21 -4.20 6.54
N ALA A 77 -17.97 -4.54 6.17
CA ALA A 77 -16.89 -3.57 6.04
C ALA A 77 -17.11 -2.64 4.83
N ARG A 78 -17.54 -3.17 3.67
CA ARG A 78 -17.90 -2.31 2.52
C ARG A 78 -19.02 -1.34 2.85
N LYS A 79 -20.04 -1.78 3.60
CA LYS A 79 -21.13 -0.92 4.06
C LYS A 79 -20.65 0.16 5.04
N ALA A 80 -19.69 -0.17 5.92
CA ALA A 80 -19.07 0.81 6.81
C ALA A 80 -18.29 1.87 6.03
N VAL A 81 -17.51 1.48 5.02
CA VAL A 81 -16.81 2.41 4.11
C VAL A 81 -17.81 3.30 3.38
N MET A 82 -18.88 2.74 2.83
CA MET A 82 -19.95 3.52 2.17
C MET A 82 -20.59 4.56 3.09
N HIS A 83 -20.81 4.20 4.37
CA HIS A 83 -21.35 5.16 5.34
C HIS A 83 -20.34 6.25 5.69
N GLU A 84 -19.05 5.91 5.77
CA GLU A 84 -17.99 6.88 6.02
C GLU A 84 -17.83 7.88 4.87
N THR A 85 -17.90 7.44 3.62
CA THR A 85 -17.87 8.35 2.45
C THR A 85 -19.06 9.31 2.46
N GLN A 86 -20.25 8.86 2.89
CA GLN A 86 -21.42 9.72 3.06
C GLN A 86 -21.21 10.81 4.12
N LYS A 87 -20.60 10.46 5.28
CA LYS A 87 -20.26 11.45 6.31
C LYS A 87 -19.28 12.50 5.82
N GLN A 88 -18.34 12.10 4.96
CA GLN A 88 -17.37 13.00 4.32
C GLN A 88 -18.00 13.83 3.18
N GLY A 89 -19.28 13.62 2.87
CA GLY A 89 -20.00 14.35 1.84
C GLY A 89 -19.75 13.86 0.40
N ILE A 90 -19.10 12.70 0.24
CA ILE A 90 -18.87 12.07 -1.07
C ILE A 90 -20.18 11.42 -1.52
N LYS A 91 -20.77 11.94 -2.59
CA LYS A 91 -22.07 11.50 -3.09
C LYS A 91 -21.93 10.34 -4.07
N GLY A 92 -22.92 9.44 -4.06
CA GLY A 92 -23.09 8.42 -5.10
C GLY A 92 -22.25 7.16 -4.95
N VAL A 93 -21.50 6.98 -3.85
CA VAL A 93 -20.76 5.74 -3.59
C VAL A 93 -21.74 4.62 -3.24
N ALA A 94 -21.77 3.57 -4.05
CA ALA A 94 -22.51 2.34 -3.82
C ALA A 94 -21.58 1.20 -3.35
N LEU A 95 -22.17 0.10 -2.86
CA LEU A 95 -21.41 -1.07 -2.39
C LEU A 95 -20.55 -1.72 -3.49
N GLU A 96 -20.94 -1.55 -4.75
CA GLU A 96 -20.22 -2.11 -5.90
C GLU A 96 -19.00 -1.29 -6.31
N ASP A 97 -18.88 -0.06 -5.82
CA ASP A 97 -17.76 0.85 -6.07
C ASP A 97 -16.60 0.64 -5.07
N ILE A 98 -16.80 -0.21 -4.07
CA ILE A 98 -15.87 -0.38 -2.95
C ILE A 98 -15.16 -1.72 -3.05
N TYR A 99 -13.83 -1.66 -3.08
CA TYR A 99 -12.94 -2.81 -3.05
C TYR A 99 -12.08 -2.75 -1.78
N LEU A 100 -12.10 -3.82 -1.00
CA LEU A 100 -11.20 -4.01 0.14
C LEU A 100 -9.99 -4.82 -0.31
N GLY A 101 -8.80 -4.35 0.04
CA GLY A 101 -7.54 -5.00 -0.29
C GLY A 101 -6.61 -5.10 0.90
N ASN A 102 -5.46 -5.72 0.67
CA ASN A 102 -4.35 -5.92 1.58
C ASN A 102 -3.56 -4.61 1.75
N GLY A 103 -4.22 -3.62 2.32
CA GLY A 103 -3.72 -2.25 2.44
C GLY A 103 -3.82 -1.46 1.14
N ALA A 104 -3.67 -0.13 1.26
CA ALA A 104 -3.72 0.77 0.11
C ALA A 104 -2.67 0.43 -0.96
N SER A 105 -1.55 -0.17 -0.56
CA SER A 105 -0.46 -0.51 -1.48
C SER A 105 -0.88 -1.49 -2.58
N GLU A 106 -1.71 -2.50 -2.25
CA GLU A 106 -2.22 -3.44 -3.24
C GLU A 106 -3.20 -2.75 -4.19
N LEU A 107 -4.14 -1.96 -3.63
CA LEU A 107 -5.18 -1.29 -4.41
C LEU A 107 -4.60 -0.25 -5.38
N ILE A 108 -3.52 0.45 -5.01
CA ILE A 108 -2.80 1.37 -5.90
C ILE A 108 -2.27 0.62 -7.12
N VAL A 109 -1.56 -0.50 -6.92
CA VAL A 109 -1.01 -1.31 -8.01
C VAL A 109 -2.12 -1.92 -8.88
N MET A 110 -3.21 -2.35 -8.25
CA MET A 110 -4.38 -2.89 -8.97
C MET A 110 -5.04 -1.82 -9.84
N ALA A 111 -5.23 -0.61 -9.31
CA ALA A 111 -5.81 0.51 -10.03
C ALA A 111 -4.93 0.96 -11.18
N THR A 112 -3.61 1.08 -10.99
CA THR A 112 -2.70 1.47 -12.10
C THR A 112 -2.64 0.40 -13.18
N ASN A 113 -2.58 -0.88 -12.81
CA ASN A 113 -2.60 -1.98 -13.78
C ASN A 113 -3.94 -2.09 -14.53
N GLY A 114 -5.05 -1.74 -13.87
CA GLY A 114 -6.37 -1.76 -14.49
C GLY A 114 -6.65 -0.56 -15.40
N LEU A 115 -5.82 0.50 -15.31
CA LEU A 115 -6.02 1.76 -16.01
C LEU A 115 -5.02 1.98 -17.17
N LEU A 116 -3.74 1.68 -16.97
CA LEU A 116 -2.67 2.09 -17.87
C LEU A 116 -2.32 1.03 -18.91
N ASP A 117 -2.17 1.46 -20.16
CA ASP A 117 -1.48 0.72 -21.21
C ASP A 117 0.02 1.10 -21.29
N ASP A 118 0.82 0.31 -22.01
CA ASP A 118 2.23 0.62 -22.25
C ASP A 118 2.36 1.95 -23.02
N GLY A 119 3.04 2.93 -22.42
CA GLY A 119 3.26 4.27 -23.00
C GLY A 119 2.32 5.36 -22.49
N ASP A 120 1.30 5.02 -21.70
CA ASP A 120 0.44 6.03 -21.05
C ASP A 120 1.23 6.86 -20.03
N GLU A 121 0.75 8.08 -19.74
CA GLU A 121 1.33 8.96 -18.73
C GLU A 121 0.42 9.08 -17.50
N LEU A 122 1.00 9.01 -16.29
CA LEU A 122 0.29 9.25 -15.04
C LEU A 122 0.86 10.47 -14.33
N LEU A 123 0.04 11.49 -14.12
CA LEU A 123 0.41 12.70 -13.37
C LEU A 123 0.56 12.40 -11.87
N LEU A 124 1.75 12.66 -11.32
CA LEU A 124 2.05 12.47 -9.90
C LEU A 124 2.59 13.77 -9.26
N PRO A 125 2.29 14.08 -8.00
CA PRO A 125 2.86 15.24 -7.32
C PRO A 125 4.36 15.04 -7.05
N ALA A 126 5.14 16.12 -6.97
CA ALA A 126 6.51 16.12 -6.44
C ALA A 126 6.63 17.04 -5.21
N PRO A 127 7.03 16.52 -4.03
CA PRO A 127 7.43 15.14 -3.74
C PRO A 127 6.27 14.14 -3.75
N ASP A 128 6.55 12.89 -4.12
CA ASP A 128 5.53 11.83 -4.19
C ASP A 128 5.58 10.88 -2.99
N TYR A 129 4.58 9.99 -2.91
CA TYR A 129 4.72 8.73 -2.19
C TYR A 129 5.29 7.69 -3.16
N PRO A 130 6.53 7.17 -2.97
CA PRO A 130 7.28 6.45 -4.00
C PRO A 130 6.58 5.24 -4.63
N LEU A 131 5.60 4.67 -3.92
CA LEU A 131 4.79 3.58 -4.46
C LEU A 131 4.05 3.97 -5.74
N TRP A 132 3.58 5.22 -5.87
CA TRP A 132 2.86 5.66 -7.07
C TRP A 132 3.75 5.67 -8.31
N THR A 133 4.96 6.20 -8.20
CA THR A 133 5.97 6.16 -9.28
C THR A 133 6.33 4.71 -9.64
N ALA A 134 6.53 3.87 -8.62
CA ALA A 134 6.80 2.45 -8.81
C ALA A 134 5.64 1.70 -9.51
N ALA A 135 4.40 1.93 -9.08
CA ALA A 135 3.22 1.29 -9.60
C ALA A 135 2.96 1.68 -11.06
N ALA A 136 2.99 2.98 -11.38
CA ALA A 136 2.82 3.46 -12.75
C ALA A 136 3.87 2.90 -13.71
N SER A 137 5.15 2.91 -13.30
CA SER A 137 6.23 2.33 -14.11
C SER A 137 6.07 0.83 -14.31
N LEU A 138 5.64 0.09 -13.28
CA LEU A 138 5.41 -1.35 -13.35
C LEU A 138 4.23 -1.70 -14.27
N SER A 139 3.21 -0.85 -14.30
CA SER A 139 2.04 -1.00 -15.17
C SER A 139 2.31 -0.67 -16.64
N GLY A 140 3.50 -0.17 -16.99
CA GLY A 140 3.86 0.18 -18.38
C GLY A 140 3.74 1.66 -18.71
N GLY A 141 3.23 2.46 -17.76
CA GLY A 141 3.11 3.91 -17.91
C GLY A 141 4.38 4.66 -17.54
N THR A 142 4.39 5.95 -17.89
CA THR A 142 5.42 6.92 -17.56
C THR A 142 4.90 7.86 -16.47
N PRO A 143 5.48 7.83 -15.25
CA PRO A 143 5.16 8.81 -14.22
C PRO A 143 5.60 10.22 -14.65
N VAL A 144 4.69 11.19 -14.62
CA VAL A 144 4.96 12.59 -14.96
C VAL A 144 4.75 13.46 -13.73
N HIS A 145 5.86 13.95 -13.15
CA HIS A 145 5.83 14.68 -11.90
C HIS A 145 5.52 16.18 -12.09
N TYR A 146 4.43 16.66 -11.47
CA TYR A 146 4.08 18.08 -11.41
C TYR A 146 4.51 18.74 -10.09
N ARG A 147 4.68 20.06 -10.12
CA ARG A 147 5.09 20.89 -8.97
C ARG A 147 3.94 21.77 -8.50
#